data_AF-A0A858X577-F1
#
_entry.id   AF-A0A858X577-F1
#
_cell.length_a   1.000
_cell.length_b   1.000
_cell.length_c   1.000
_cell.angle_alpha   90.00
_cell.angle_beta   90.00
_cell.angle_gamma   90.00
#
_symmetry.space_group_name_H-M   'P 1'
#
loop_
_entity.id
_entity.type
_entity.pdbx_description
1 polymer ?
#
loop_
_entity_poly.entity_id
_entity_poly.type
_entity_poly.pdbx_seq_one_letter_code
_entity_poly.pdbx_strand_id
1 'polypeptide(L)'
;MPIIPADYRLRQRTIPMNDTVATPPAEPMPTHPEEMKAVYDLRVGKLITLQGSARMTPAGLVTAGIAASAILLAVSVLVRATRGAR
;
A
#
# COMPACT_ATOMS: atom_id res chain seq x y z
N MET A 1 -0.91 -17.88 46.62
CA MET A 1 -2.00 -17.04 46.07
C MET A 1 -1.88 -15.65 46.67
N PRO A 2 -1.83 -14.56 45.88
CA PRO A 2 -1.76 -13.22 46.46
C PRO A 2 -3.15 -12.81 46.99
N ILE A 3 -3.18 -12.27 48.20
CA ILE A 3 -4.38 -11.81 48.90
C ILE A 3 -4.67 -10.40 48.38
N ILE A 4 -5.66 -10.24 47.51
CA ILE A 4 -6.12 -8.92 47.08
C ILE A 4 -6.95 -8.32 48.24
N PRO A 5 -6.58 -7.16 48.79
CA PRO A 5 -7.31 -6.56 49.90
C PRO A 5 -8.72 -6.12 49.45
N ALA A 6 -9.71 -6.33 50.34
CA ALA A 6 -11.15 -6.18 50.05
C ALA A 6 -11.59 -4.75 49.72
N ASP A 7 -10.72 -3.77 49.94
CA ASP A 7 -10.91 -2.35 49.67
C ASP A 7 -10.79 -1.99 48.17
N TYR A 8 -10.23 -2.89 47.34
CA TYR A 8 -10.03 -2.63 45.91
C TYR A 8 -11.35 -2.51 45.12
N ARG A 9 -12.42 -3.20 45.57
CA ARG A 9 -13.72 -3.22 44.87
C ARG A 9 -14.56 -1.96 45.07
N LEU A 10 -14.25 -1.13 46.06
CA LEU A 10 -15.03 0.07 46.39
C LEU A 10 -14.50 1.35 45.71
N ARG A 11 -13.27 1.35 45.17
CA ARG A 11 -12.71 2.48 44.41
C ARG A 11 -13.08 2.52 42.92
N GLN A 12 -13.82 1.54 42.40
CA GLN A 12 -14.24 1.53 40.98
C GLN A 12 -15.64 2.11 40.74
N ARG A 13 -16.40 2.47 41.78
CA ARG A 13 -17.82 2.84 41.65
C ARG A 13 -18.09 4.34 41.54
N THR A 14 -17.11 5.19 41.28
CA THR A 14 -17.36 6.63 41.09
C THR A 14 -16.39 7.25 40.09
N ILE A 15 -16.48 6.80 38.84
CA ILE A 15 -16.08 7.62 37.70
C ILE A 15 -17.41 8.08 37.09
N PRO A 16 -17.77 9.38 37.14
CA PRO A 16 -18.94 9.85 36.39
C PRO A 16 -18.70 9.56 34.91
N MET A 17 -19.60 8.76 34.33
CA MET A 17 -19.68 8.51 32.90
C MET A 17 -20.01 9.85 32.21
N ASN A 18 -18.98 10.59 31.83
CA ASN A 18 -19.13 11.74 30.96
C ASN A 18 -19.23 11.22 29.52
N ASP A 19 -20.44 10.93 29.07
CA ASP A 19 -20.77 10.53 27.68
C ASP A 19 -20.62 11.72 26.72
N THR A 20 -19.43 12.31 26.69
CA THR A 20 -19.02 13.26 25.65
C THR A 20 -17.51 13.20 25.47
N VAL A 21 -16.97 11.99 25.34
CA VAL A 21 -15.76 11.83 24.55
C VAL A 21 -16.23 11.92 23.10
N ALA A 22 -16.13 13.13 22.52
CA ALA A 22 -16.13 13.26 21.08
C ALA A 22 -15.00 12.36 20.58
N THR A 23 -15.33 11.19 20.06
CA THR A 23 -14.38 10.32 19.37
C THR A 23 -13.79 11.20 18.27
N PRO A 24 -12.49 11.55 18.31
CA PRO A 24 -11.89 12.15 17.12
C PRO A 24 -12.16 11.19 15.96
N PRO A 25 -12.42 11.69 14.74
CA PRO A 25 -12.58 10.81 13.58
C PRO A 25 -11.43 9.82 13.62
N ALA A 26 -11.76 8.53 13.68
CA ALA A 26 -10.75 7.48 13.67
C ALA A 26 -9.99 7.67 12.36
N GLU A 27 -8.84 8.34 12.43
CA GLU A 27 -7.92 8.35 11.30
C GLU A 27 -7.64 6.87 11.00
N PRO A 28 -7.76 6.44 9.74
CA PRO A 28 -7.57 5.04 9.39
C PRO A 28 -6.14 4.67 9.76
N MET A 29 -6.00 4.07 10.93
CA MET A 29 -4.76 3.48 11.41
C MET A 29 -4.35 2.47 10.34
N PRO A 30 -3.18 2.60 9.69
CA PRO A 30 -2.80 1.73 8.58
C PRO A 30 -2.79 0.30 9.10
N THR A 31 -3.83 -0.47 8.78
CA THR A 31 -4.14 -1.65 9.58
C THR A 31 -3.13 -2.77 9.32
N HIS A 32 -2.47 -2.84 8.16
CA HIS A 32 -1.62 -3.99 7.83
C HIS A 32 -0.54 -3.65 6.78
N PRO A 33 0.77 -3.66 7.13
CA PRO A 33 1.87 -3.31 6.21
C PRO A 33 2.05 -4.31 5.05
N GLU A 34 1.38 -5.46 5.07
CA GLU A 34 1.39 -6.45 3.99
C GLU A 34 0.62 -6.02 2.73
N GLU A 35 -0.23 -4.98 2.78
CA GLU A 35 -0.95 -4.46 1.62
C GLU A 35 -0.31 -3.18 1.07
N MET A 36 0.82 -3.29 0.36
CA MET A 36 1.43 -2.16 -0.34
C MET A 36 0.61 -1.84 -1.61
N LYS A 37 -0.18 -0.76 -1.54
CA LYS A 37 -1.00 -0.26 -2.65
C LYS A 37 -0.14 0.63 -3.55
N ALA A 38 0.12 0.17 -4.77
CA ALA A 38 0.77 0.97 -5.80
C ALA A 38 -0.29 1.77 -6.56
N VAL A 39 -0.29 3.08 -6.38
CA VAL A 39 -1.06 4.02 -7.21
C VAL A 39 -0.11 4.60 -8.24
N TYR A 40 -0.45 4.50 -9.52
CA TYR A 40 0.35 5.03 -10.60
C TYR A 40 -0.47 5.95 -11.48
N ASP A 41 0.13 7.08 -11.84
CA ASP A 41 -0.35 8.02 -12.83
C ASP A 41 0.73 8.14 -13.90
N LEU A 42 0.50 7.49 -15.05
CA LEU A 42 1.43 7.50 -16.17
C LEU A 42 0.86 8.35 -17.30
N ARG A 43 1.52 9.49 -17.56
CA ARG A 43 1.24 10.30 -18.75
C ARG A 43 2.11 9.88 -19.92
N VAL A 44 1.48 9.40 -20.99
CA VAL A 44 2.15 9.09 -22.26
C VAL A 44 1.98 10.27 -23.21
N GLY A 45 2.96 11.17 -23.21
CA GLY A 45 2.96 12.37 -24.03
C GLY A 45 1.78 13.31 -23.71
N LYS A 46 1.17 13.89 -24.76
CA LYS A 46 -0.01 14.76 -24.64
C LYS A 46 -1.35 14.01 -24.83
N LEU A 47 -1.29 12.70 -25.04
CA LEU A 47 -2.37 11.92 -25.64
C LEU A 47 -3.15 11.06 -24.64
N ILE A 48 -2.49 10.42 -23.66
CA ILE A 48 -3.17 9.48 -22.77
C ILE A 48 -2.61 9.59 -21.36
N THR A 49 -3.51 9.66 -20.38
CA THR A 49 -3.20 9.56 -18.95
C THR A 49 -3.71 8.21 -18.47
N LEU A 50 -2.81 7.36 -17.98
CA LEU A 50 -3.12 6.03 -17.48
C LEU A 50 -3.05 6.07 -15.96
N GLN A 51 -4.21 6.19 -15.33
CA GLN A 51 -4.33 6.11 -13.88
C GLN A 51 -4.76 4.72 -13.47
N GLY A 52 -4.08 4.15 -12.48
CA GLY A 52 -4.39 2.83 -11.97
C GLY A 52 -3.94 2.65 -10.52
N SER A 53 -4.59 1.71 -9.84
CA SER A 53 -4.26 1.31 -8.48
C SER A 53 -4.22 -0.20 -8.43
N ALA A 54 -3.07 -0.77 -8.11
CA ALA A 54 -2.89 -2.20 -7.97
C ALA A 54 -2.24 -2.53 -6.62
N ARG A 55 -2.54 -3.71 -6.09
CA ARG A 55 -1.77 -4.29 -4.98
C ARG A 55 -0.52 -4.89 -5.60
N MET A 56 0.66 -4.40 -5.21
CA MET A 56 1.91 -4.84 -5.81
C MET A 56 2.93 -5.24 -4.75
N THR A 57 3.65 -6.33 -5.00
CA THR A 57 4.72 -6.80 -4.12
C THR A 57 6.06 -6.20 -4.58
N PRO A 58 7.03 -5.93 -3.68
CA PRO A 58 8.33 -5.39 -4.06
C PRO A 58 9.08 -6.30 -5.07
N ALA A 59 9.00 -7.62 -4.87
CA ALA A 59 9.57 -8.60 -5.81
C ALA A 59 8.87 -8.58 -7.18
N GLY A 60 7.54 -8.39 -7.18
CA GLY A 60 6.76 -8.26 -8.41
C GLY A 60 7.17 -7.04 -9.23
N LEU A 61 7.49 -5.91 -8.58
CA LEU A 61 7.92 -4.69 -9.27
C LEU A 61 9.27 -4.88 -9.98
N VAL A 62 10.24 -5.48 -9.28
CA VAL A 62 11.56 -5.78 -9.87
C VAL A 62 11.43 -6.76 -11.05
N THR A 63 10.63 -7.81 -10.87
CA THR A 63 10.40 -8.82 -11.91
C THR A 63 9.74 -8.21 -13.15
N ALA A 64 8.74 -7.34 -12.95
CA ALA A 64 8.09 -6.62 -14.05
C ALA A 64 9.07 -5.71 -14.79
N GLY A 65 9.96 -5.02 -14.08
CA GLY A 65 11.01 -4.18 -14.69
C GLY A 65 11.99 -4.98 -15.55
N ILE A 66 12.44 -6.14 -15.06
CA ILE A 66 13.33 -7.04 -15.81
C ILE A 66 12.62 -7.57 -17.06
N ALA A 67 11.38 -8.03 -16.93
CA ALA A 67 10.60 -8.54 -18.05
C ALA A 67 10.39 -7.46 -19.11
N ALA A 68 10.01 -6.24 -18.71
CA ALA A 68 9.85 -5.12 -19.63
C ALA A 68 11.14 -4.78 -20.37
N SER A 69 12.28 -4.79 -19.67
CA SER A 69 13.59 -4.52 -20.26
C SER A 69 13.98 -5.58 -21.29
N ALA A 70 13.76 -6.86 -20.99
CA ALA A 70 14.02 -7.96 -21.91
C ALA A 70 13.16 -7.87 -23.18
N ILE A 71 11.88 -7.53 -23.03
CA ILE A 71 10.96 -7.31 -24.17
C ILE A 71 11.47 -6.16 -25.04
N LEU A 72 11.81 -5.00 -24.46
CA LEU A 72 12.30 -3.86 -25.21
C LEU A 72 13.61 -4.16 -25.93
N LEU A 73 14.53 -4.91 -25.32
CA LEU A 73 15.75 -5.35 -25.96
C LEU A 73 15.46 -6.27 -27.15
N ALA A 74 14.59 -7.27 -27.00
CA ALA A 74 14.21 -8.17 -28.09
C ALA A 74 13.59 -7.39 -29.26
N VAL A 75 12.68 -6.46 -28.97
CA VAL A 75 12.08 -5.56 -29.97
C VAL A 75 13.14 -4.71 -30.66
N SER A 76 14.10 -4.16 -29.91
CA SER A 76 15.16 -3.33 -30.49
C SER A 76 16.05 -4.10 -31.47
N VAL A 77 16.38 -5.36 -31.14
CA VAL A 77 17.16 -6.25 -32.01
C VAL A 77 16.36 -6.59 -33.27
N LEU A 78 15.07 -6.91 -33.12
CA LEU A 78 14.18 -7.19 -34.24
C LEU A 78 14.06 -5.99 -35.19
N VAL A 79 13.85 -4.77 -34.65
CA VAL A 79 13.79 -3.54 -35.45
C VAL A 79 15.12 -3.25 -36.14
N ARG A 80 16.25 -3.50 -35.47
CA ARG A 80 17.57 -3.33 -36.09
C ARG A 80 17.79 -4.33 -37.22
N ALA A 81 17.38 -5.58 -37.04
CA ALA A 81 17.49 -6.61 -38.07
C ALA A 81 16.64 -6.26 -39.31
N THR A 82 15.40 -5.81 -39.13
CA THR A 82 14.53 -5.41 -40.25
C THR A 82 15.01 -4.14 -40.95
N ARG A 83 15.66 -3.23 -40.23
CA ARG A 83 16.25 -2.01 -40.83
C ARG A 83 17.58 -2.25 -41.52
N GLY A 84 18.38 -3.22 -41.07
CA GLY A 84 19.65 -3.59 -41.71
C GLY A 84 19.52 -4.61 -42.84
N ALA A 85 18.37 -5.27 -42.96
CA ALA A 85 18.03 -6.18 -44.06
C ALA A 85 17.45 -5.46 -45.30
N ARG A 86 17.42 -4.12 -45.27
CA ARG A 86 16.96 -3.26 -46.36
C ARG A 86 18.15 -2.53 -46.97
#